data_AF-A0AAE0KUW9-F1
#
_entry.id   AF-A0AAE0KUW9-F1
#
_cell.length_a   1.000
_cell.length_b   1.000
_cell.length_c   1.000
_cell.angle_alpha   90.00
_cell.angle_beta   90.00
_cell.angle_gamma   90.00
#
_symmetry.space_group_name_H-M   'P 1'
#
loop_
_entity.id
_entity.type
_entity.pdbx_description
1 polymer ?
#
loop_
_entity_poly.entity_id
_entity_poly.type
_entity_poly.pdbx_seq_one_letter_code
_entity_poly.pdbx_strand_id
1 'polypeptide(L)'
;MARSSTEAADGAHHEAPRPPAGSARAAVRAAKSSTQHQGADEVASASVLCNELRKLRESMPLTQEQAQQAAKLIKTLNSEGLVECGLAPPLRPTLAAGLDKLPVKQRLHNLQNFISSFEYNHTNDQYFNVRKNRPLARVMDTAKNIIRTALPIKCIEAVFLGIYLTA
;
A
#
# COMPACT_ATOMS: atom_id res chain seq x y z
N MET A 1 -53.22 4.95 -30.34
CA MET A 1 -53.02 4.53 -31.75
C MET A 1 -51.73 5.20 -32.19
N ALA A 2 -50.62 4.56 -32.55
CA ALA A 2 -50.45 3.33 -33.33
C ALA A 2 -49.35 2.41 -32.75
N ARG A 3 -49.50 1.12 -33.05
CA ARG A 3 -48.51 0.05 -32.88
C ARG A 3 -47.62 0.01 -34.13
N SER A 4 -46.37 -0.43 -34.00
CA SER A 4 -45.84 -1.49 -34.88
C SER A 4 -44.57 -2.10 -34.28
N SER A 5 -44.62 -3.42 -34.07
CA SER A 5 -43.53 -4.32 -33.78
C SER A 5 -43.09 -5.00 -35.08
N THR A 6 -41.82 -5.42 -35.19
CA THR A 6 -41.33 -6.63 -35.89
C THR A 6 -39.80 -6.68 -35.69
N GLU A 7 -39.30 -7.67 -34.94
CA GLU A 7 -38.53 -8.85 -35.43
C GLU A 7 -37.02 -8.57 -35.50
N ALA A 8 -36.09 -9.50 -35.35
CA ALA A 8 -35.90 -10.79 -34.69
C ALA A 8 -34.54 -11.30 -35.25
N ALA A 9 -33.92 -12.25 -34.54
CA ALA A 9 -32.77 -13.06 -34.97
C ALA A 9 -31.42 -12.33 -35.04
N ASP A 10 -30.26 -12.93 -34.81
CA ASP A 10 -29.77 -14.22 -34.30
C ASP A 10 -28.26 -14.14 -34.56
N GLY A 11 -27.40 -14.79 -33.77
CA GLY A 11 -26.00 -14.91 -34.20
C GLY A 11 -24.94 -14.94 -33.11
N ALA A 12 -24.62 -16.18 -32.70
CA ALA A 12 -23.27 -16.69 -32.50
C ALA A 12 -22.51 -16.27 -31.23
N HIS A 13 -22.79 -17.03 -30.18
CA HIS A 13 -21.80 -17.46 -29.18
C HIS A 13 -20.57 -18.06 -29.89
N HIS A 14 -19.38 -17.48 -29.67
CA HIS A 14 -18.11 -18.11 -30.02
C HIS A 14 -17.47 -18.64 -28.72
N GLU A 15 -17.72 -19.92 -28.47
CA GLU A 15 -17.19 -20.68 -27.34
C GLU A 15 -15.75 -21.13 -27.67
N ALA A 16 -14.78 -20.59 -26.92
CA ALA A 16 -13.38 -20.99 -27.03
C ALA A 16 -13.16 -22.36 -26.34
N PRO A 17 -12.44 -23.31 -26.96
CA PRO A 17 -12.27 -24.64 -26.40
C PRO A 17 -11.33 -24.63 -25.19
N ARG A 18 -11.80 -25.24 -24.09
CA ARG A 18 -10.99 -25.54 -22.89
C ARG A 18 -9.96 -26.64 -23.20
N PRO A 19 -8.71 -26.55 -22.71
CA PRO A 19 -7.78 -27.66 -22.77
C PRO A 19 -8.11 -28.75 -21.73
N PRO A 20 -7.88 -30.04 -22.05
CA PRO A 20 -8.23 -31.15 -21.17
C PRO A 20 -7.27 -31.29 -19.98
N ALA A 21 -7.84 -31.74 -18.85
CA ALA A 21 -7.12 -32.13 -17.65
C ALA A 21 -6.79 -33.63 -17.66
N GLY A 22 -5.55 -33.97 -17.32
CA GLY A 22 -5.06 -35.31 -17.03
C GLY A 22 -3.57 -35.43 -17.33
N SER A 23 -2.72 -36.20 -16.67
CA SER A 23 -2.70 -36.89 -15.38
C SER A 23 -1.29 -37.52 -15.31
N ALA A 24 -0.67 -37.49 -14.13
CA ALA A 24 0.29 -38.47 -13.61
C ALA A 24 1.65 -38.74 -14.30
N ARG A 25 2.70 -38.36 -13.55
CA ARG A 25 3.83 -39.17 -13.05
C ARG A 25 4.93 -39.71 -14.01
N ALA A 26 6.14 -39.20 -13.72
CA ALA A 26 7.31 -39.93 -13.21
C ALA A 26 8.36 -40.53 -14.18
N ALA A 27 9.60 -40.48 -13.65
CA ALA A 27 10.85 -41.15 -14.07
C ALA A 27 11.67 -40.41 -15.15
N VAL A 28 13.00 -40.23 -15.08
CA VAL A 28 14.09 -40.72 -14.20
C VAL A 28 15.33 -39.86 -14.58
N ARG A 29 15.96 -39.19 -13.60
CA ARG A 29 17.35 -39.36 -13.13
C ARG A 29 18.52 -38.91 -14.06
N ALA A 30 19.43 -38.19 -13.41
CA ALA A 30 20.88 -38.08 -13.64
C ALA A 30 21.40 -37.07 -14.68
N ALA A 31 21.86 -35.92 -14.16
CA ALA A 31 23.19 -35.40 -14.46
C ALA A 31 23.67 -34.54 -13.28
N LYS A 32 24.52 -35.13 -12.42
CA LYS A 32 25.41 -34.37 -11.54
C LYS A 32 26.55 -33.87 -12.42
N SER A 33 26.63 -32.56 -12.65
CA SER A 33 27.87 -31.90 -13.03
C SER A 33 28.08 -30.71 -12.12
N SER A 34 28.98 -30.93 -11.18
CA SER A 34 29.74 -29.93 -10.45
C SER A 34 30.14 -28.76 -11.34
N THR A 35 29.61 -27.58 -11.03
CA THR A 35 30.26 -26.31 -11.32
C THR A 35 29.94 -25.39 -10.15
N GLN A 36 30.84 -25.41 -9.16
CA GLN A 36 30.97 -24.31 -8.22
C GLN A 36 31.46 -23.11 -9.04
N HIS A 37 30.55 -22.21 -9.41
CA HIS A 37 30.91 -20.84 -9.72
C HIS A 37 30.40 -19.94 -8.60
N GLN A 38 31.34 -19.16 -8.08
CA GLN A 38 31.19 -18.19 -7.02
C GLN A 38 30.03 -17.23 -7.34
N GLY A 39 29.03 -17.20 -6.47
CA GLY A 39 28.03 -16.13 -6.41
C GLY A 39 28.44 -15.15 -5.32
N ALA A 40 29.46 -14.33 -5.58
CA ALA A 40 29.99 -13.35 -4.63
C ALA A 40 29.86 -11.90 -5.12
N ASP A 41 29.12 -11.65 -6.20
CA ASP A 41 29.11 -10.34 -6.89
C ASP A 41 27.73 -9.68 -7.09
N GLU A 42 26.64 -10.20 -6.50
CA GLU A 42 25.29 -9.62 -6.64
C GLU A 42 24.70 -9.07 -5.32
N VAL A 43 25.55 -8.83 -4.33
CA VAL A 43 25.16 -8.16 -3.09
C VAL A 43 26.13 -7.01 -2.85
N ALA A 44 25.87 -5.85 -3.46
CA ALA A 44 26.25 -4.61 -2.80
C ALA A 44 25.56 -4.66 -1.43
N SER A 45 26.31 -5.10 -0.41
CA SER A 45 25.71 -5.84 0.70
C SER A 45 24.63 -4.99 1.39
N ALA A 46 23.48 -5.59 1.72
CA ALA A 46 22.40 -4.90 2.43
C ALA A 46 22.96 -4.11 3.64
N SER A 47 24.00 -4.62 4.28
CA SER A 47 24.76 -3.94 5.34
C SER A 47 25.41 -2.61 4.92
N VAL A 48 25.95 -2.46 3.71
CA VAL A 48 26.48 -1.18 3.19
C VAL A 48 25.36 -0.16 3.02
N LEU A 49 24.24 -0.55 2.39
CA LEU A 49 23.07 0.31 2.22
C LEU A 49 22.48 0.73 3.57
N CYS A 50 22.39 -0.19 4.53
CA CYS A 50 21.96 0.12 5.90
C CYS A 50 22.91 1.09 6.61
N ASN A 51 24.22 0.96 6.41
CA ASN A 51 25.20 1.89 6.98
C ASN A 51 25.04 3.30 6.39
N GLU A 52 24.78 3.42 5.09
CA GLU A 52 24.52 4.71 4.44
C GLU A 52 23.23 5.35 4.95
N LEU A 53 22.14 4.58 5.07
CA LEU A 53 20.89 5.03 5.69
C LEU A 53 21.10 5.48 7.14
N ARG A 54 21.95 4.78 7.91
CA ARG A 54 22.27 5.18 9.30
C ARG A 54 22.98 6.53 9.35
N LYS A 55 23.95 6.78 8.47
CA LYS A 55 24.65 8.07 8.37
C LYS A 55 23.69 9.22 8.05
N LEU A 56 22.75 8.99 7.12
CA LEU A 56 21.73 10.00 6.78
C LEU A 56 20.82 10.32 7.98
N ARG A 57 20.53 9.35 8.84
CA ARG A 57 19.70 9.55 10.05
C ARG A 57 20.40 10.37 11.13
N GLU A 58 21.73 10.45 11.13
CA GLU A 58 22.49 11.23 12.12
C GLU A 58 22.36 12.74 11.87
N SER A 59 22.09 13.17 10.63
CA SER A 59 21.99 14.59 10.25
C SER A 59 20.56 15.13 10.26
N MET A 60 19.71 14.67 11.18
CA MET A 60 18.33 15.17 11.25
C MET A 60 18.27 16.66 11.68
N PRO A 61 17.41 17.50 11.07
CA PRO A 61 16.47 17.17 10.00
C PRO A 61 17.16 17.02 8.62
N LEU A 62 16.73 16.01 7.86
CA LEU A 62 17.22 15.74 6.50
C LEU A 62 16.92 16.91 5.55
N THR A 63 17.88 17.27 4.71
CA THR A 63 17.63 18.13 3.55
C THR A 63 16.79 17.38 2.50
N GLN A 64 16.18 18.11 1.57
CA GLN A 64 15.39 17.51 0.48
C GLN A 64 16.23 16.52 -0.35
N GLU A 65 17.49 16.83 -0.62
CA GLU A 65 18.40 15.96 -1.38
C GLU A 65 18.73 14.68 -0.60
N GLN A 66 19.01 14.81 0.70
CA GLN A 66 19.26 13.66 1.57
C GLN A 66 18.02 12.76 1.71
N ALA A 67 16.83 13.35 1.81
CA ALA A 67 15.58 12.58 1.84
C ALA A 67 15.33 11.83 0.51
N GLN A 68 15.66 12.44 -0.63
CA GLN A 68 15.59 11.77 -1.93
C GLN A 68 16.61 10.63 -2.06
N GLN A 69 17.84 10.84 -1.56
CA GLN A 69 18.85 9.80 -1.51
C GLN A 69 18.40 8.63 -0.63
N ALA A 70 17.89 8.91 0.57
CA ALA A 70 17.32 7.90 1.46
C ALA A 70 16.19 7.12 0.77
N ALA A 71 15.28 7.80 0.06
CA ALA A 71 14.19 7.16 -0.67
C ALA A 71 14.70 6.26 -1.81
N LYS A 72 15.78 6.63 -2.51
CA LYS A 72 16.41 5.79 -3.53
C LYS A 72 16.98 4.53 -2.91
N LEU A 73 17.74 4.65 -1.82
CA LEU A 73 18.31 3.52 -1.09
C LEU A 73 17.22 2.57 -0.57
N ILE A 74 16.17 3.11 0.05
CA ILE A 74 15.02 2.32 0.54
C ILE A 74 14.35 1.52 -0.58
N LYS A 75 14.21 2.11 -1.78
CA LYS A 75 13.60 1.43 -2.94
C LYS A 75 14.44 0.29 -3.50
N THR A 76 15.75 0.27 -3.24
CA THR A 76 16.64 -0.83 -3.68
C THR A 76 16.59 -2.04 -2.75
N LEU A 77 16.16 -1.86 -1.50
CA LEU A 77 16.10 -2.92 -0.50
C LEU A 77 14.79 -3.71 -0.62
N ASN A 78 14.85 -5.00 -0.33
CA ASN A 78 13.67 -5.84 -0.12
C ASN A 78 13.14 -5.71 1.32
N SER A 79 12.04 -6.38 1.64
CA SER A 79 11.41 -6.30 2.97
C SER A 79 12.32 -6.77 4.10
N GLU A 80 13.13 -7.81 3.88
CA GLU A 80 14.05 -8.35 4.88
C GLU A 80 15.21 -7.38 5.15
N GLY A 81 15.81 -6.83 4.07
CA GLY A 81 16.89 -5.84 4.18
C GLY A 81 16.44 -4.54 4.85
N LEU A 82 15.19 -4.11 4.64
CA LEU A 82 14.64 -2.95 5.37
C LEU A 82 14.56 -3.22 6.87
N VAL A 83 14.13 -4.42 7.28
CA VAL A 83 14.09 -4.82 8.70
C VAL A 83 15.51 -4.88 9.29
N GLU A 84 16.49 -5.41 8.56
CA GLU A 84 17.91 -5.40 8.97
C GLU A 84 18.45 -3.97 9.18
N CYS A 85 18.02 -3.02 8.36
CA CYS A 85 18.35 -1.60 8.54
C CYS A 85 17.58 -0.93 9.70
N GLY A 86 16.72 -1.66 10.42
CA GLY A 86 15.87 -1.14 11.49
C GLY A 86 14.68 -0.31 10.99
N LEU A 87 14.26 -0.52 9.74
CA LEU A 87 13.12 0.14 9.10
C LEU A 87 11.92 -0.83 9.01
N ALA A 88 11.53 -1.38 10.15
CA ALA A 88 10.33 -2.21 10.23
C ALA A 88 9.07 -1.36 9.94
N PRO A 89 8.03 -1.95 9.31
CA PRO A 89 6.76 -1.25 9.10
C PRO A 89 6.15 -0.76 10.42
N PRO A 90 5.57 0.46 10.46
CA PRO A 90 4.94 0.98 11.67
C PRO A 90 3.68 0.19 12.04
N LEU A 91 3.27 0.30 13.30
CA LEU A 91 2.02 -0.29 13.76
C LEU A 91 0.84 0.40 13.07
N ARG A 92 -0.11 -0.40 12.57
CA ARG A 92 -1.33 0.13 11.97
C ARG A 92 -2.15 0.92 13.00
N PRO A 93 -2.64 2.13 12.67
CA PRO A 93 -3.62 2.86 13.45
C PRO A 93 -4.84 2.01 13.82
N THR A 94 -5.20 1.98 15.09
CA THR A 94 -6.39 1.30 15.61
C THR A 94 -7.32 2.28 16.30
N LEU A 95 -8.61 2.19 16.00
CA LEU A 95 -9.62 2.97 16.68
C LEU A 95 -9.93 2.36 18.06
N ALA A 96 -10.08 3.18 19.10
CA ALA A 96 -10.46 2.68 20.42
C ALA A 96 -11.85 2.01 20.38
N ALA A 97 -12.07 1.01 21.23
CA ALA A 97 -13.38 0.36 21.34
C ALA A 97 -14.37 1.23 22.15
N GLY A 98 -15.66 1.12 21.86
CA GLY A 98 -16.71 1.74 22.67
C GLY A 98 -16.79 3.27 22.58
N LEU A 99 -16.33 3.88 21.48
CA LEU A 99 -16.43 5.32 21.28
C LEU A 99 -17.86 5.84 21.42
N ASP A 100 -18.85 5.06 20.98
CA ASP A 100 -20.29 5.39 21.04
C ASP A 100 -20.78 5.71 22.46
N LYS A 101 -20.15 5.12 23.48
CA LYS A 101 -20.52 5.29 24.90
C LYS A 101 -19.87 6.50 25.55
N LEU A 102 -18.91 7.13 24.89
CA LEU A 102 -18.16 8.25 25.44
C LEU A 102 -18.87 9.59 25.16
N PRO A 103 -18.74 10.59 26.05
CA PRO A 103 -19.13 11.96 25.76
C PRO A 103 -18.45 12.49 24.49
N VAL A 104 -19.15 13.35 23.74
CA VAL A 104 -18.68 13.88 22.44
C VAL A 104 -17.25 14.43 22.50
N LYS A 105 -16.90 15.18 23.56
CA LYS A 105 -15.53 15.72 23.75
C LYS A 105 -14.48 14.60 23.80
N GLN A 106 -14.74 13.54 24.55
CA GLN A 106 -13.83 12.40 24.65
C GLN A 106 -13.77 11.60 23.34
N ARG A 107 -14.91 11.45 22.64
CA ARG A 107 -14.95 10.84 21.31
C ARG A 107 -14.05 11.58 20.34
N LEU A 108 -14.22 12.89 20.21
CA LEU A 108 -13.42 13.73 19.31
C LEU A 108 -11.93 13.67 19.66
N HIS A 109 -11.57 13.62 20.94
CA HIS A 109 -10.17 13.44 21.35
C HIS A 109 -9.60 12.10 20.88
N ASN A 110 -10.33 11.00 21.06
CA ASN A 110 -9.91 9.68 20.58
C ASN A 110 -9.83 9.62 19.03
N LEU A 111 -10.78 10.25 18.34
CA LEU A 111 -10.75 10.35 16.88
C LEU A 111 -9.54 11.16 16.39
N GLN A 112 -9.23 12.27 17.05
CA GLN A 112 -8.06 13.07 16.71
C GLN A 112 -6.76 12.29 16.95
N ASN A 113 -6.66 11.53 18.05
CA ASN A 113 -5.50 10.67 18.32
C ASN A 113 -5.35 9.59 17.24
N PHE A 114 -6.47 8.99 16.81
CA PHE A 114 -6.48 8.04 15.69
C PHE A 114 -5.99 8.69 14.39
N ILE A 115 -6.48 9.88 14.03
CA ILE A 115 -6.02 10.61 12.84
C ILE A 115 -4.52 10.95 12.95
N SER A 116 -4.05 11.41 14.11
CA SER A 116 -2.65 11.74 14.34
C SER A 116 -1.71 10.53 14.22
N SER A 117 -2.19 9.32 14.52
CA SER A 117 -1.39 8.10 14.42
C SER A 117 -1.04 7.67 12.99
N PHE A 118 -1.66 8.28 11.97
CA PHE A 118 -1.25 8.09 10.57
C PHE A 118 0.04 8.85 10.23
N GLU A 119 0.48 9.78 11.09
CA GLU A 119 1.59 10.70 10.86
C GLU A 119 1.37 11.67 9.68
N TYR A 120 2.07 12.80 9.72
CA TYR A 120 2.00 13.78 8.65
C TYR A 120 2.87 13.33 7.47
N ASN A 121 2.30 13.34 6.26
CA ASN A 121 3.03 13.01 5.05
C ASN A 121 3.97 14.16 4.66
N HIS A 122 5.25 14.02 5.00
CA HIS A 122 6.32 14.94 4.59
C HIS A 122 6.94 14.60 3.22
N THR A 123 6.44 13.57 2.53
CA THR A 123 6.92 13.21 1.19
C THR A 123 6.28 14.09 0.12
N ASN A 124 6.89 14.07 -1.08
CA ASN A 124 6.33 14.70 -2.28
C ASN A 124 5.25 13.84 -2.96
N ASP A 125 5.07 12.60 -2.51
CA ASP A 125 4.10 11.68 -3.08
C ASP A 125 2.71 11.94 -2.49
N GLN A 126 1.70 11.81 -3.35
CA GLN A 126 0.29 11.88 -2.94
C GLN A 126 -0.34 10.49 -3.05
N TYR A 127 -0.65 9.89 -1.91
CA TYR A 127 -1.17 8.51 -1.86
C TYR A 127 -2.66 8.40 -2.16
N PHE A 128 -3.44 9.47 -1.90
CA PHE A 128 -4.89 9.43 -2.01
C PHE A 128 -5.44 10.53 -2.93
N ASN A 129 -6.66 10.32 -3.44
CA ASN A 129 -7.32 11.29 -4.31
C ASN A 129 -8.04 12.37 -3.49
N VAL A 130 -7.44 13.56 -3.41
CA VAL A 130 -7.92 14.70 -2.61
C VAL A 130 -8.80 15.71 -3.38
N ARG A 131 -9.27 15.37 -4.59
CA ARG A 131 -10.13 16.28 -5.37
C ARG A 131 -11.40 16.61 -4.60
N LYS A 132 -11.58 17.91 -4.30
CA LYS A 132 -12.66 18.42 -3.44
C LYS A 132 -14.04 18.40 -4.10
N ASN A 133 -14.11 18.41 -5.43
CA ASN A 133 -15.35 18.43 -6.21
C ASN A 133 -15.96 17.05 -6.47
N ARG A 134 -15.60 16.04 -5.66
CA ARG A 134 -16.12 14.68 -5.79
C ARG A 134 -17.41 14.52 -4.95
N PRO A 135 -18.35 13.64 -5.36
CA PRO A 135 -19.50 13.31 -4.53
C PRO A 135 -19.08 12.78 -3.14
N LEU A 136 -19.86 13.05 -2.10
CA LEU A 136 -19.56 12.64 -0.72
C LEU A 136 -19.27 11.13 -0.61
N ALA A 137 -20.03 10.28 -1.30
CA ALA A 137 -19.78 8.83 -1.33
C ALA A 137 -18.32 8.49 -1.72
N ARG A 138 -17.77 9.19 -2.72
CA ARG A 138 -16.39 9.01 -3.19
C ARG A 138 -15.35 9.54 -2.19
N VAL A 139 -15.70 10.56 -1.41
CA VAL A 139 -14.89 11.03 -0.28
C VAL A 139 -14.86 9.96 0.83
N MET A 140 -16.01 9.39 1.17
CA MET A 140 -16.14 8.30 2.16
C MET A 140 -15.34 7.05 1.74
N ASP A 141 -15.39 6.67 0.45
CA ASP A 141 -14.56 5.58 -0.07
C ASP A 141 -13.06 5.87 0.04
N THR A 142 -12.66 7.13 -0.12
CA THR A 142 -11.27 7.55 0.07
C THR A 142 -10.87 7.42 1.53
N ALA A 143 -11.72 7.85 2.47
CA ALA A 143 -11.49 7.68 3.90
C ALA A 143 -11.36 6.21 4.33
N LYS A 144 -12.23 5.33 3.82
CA LYS A 144 -12.11 3.87 4.00
C LYS A 144 -10.77 3.35 3.48
N ASN A 145 -10.35 3.82 2.30
CA ASN A 145 -9.07 3.41 1.74
C ASN A 145 -7.89 3.90 2.61
N ILE A 146 -7.94 5.12 3.14
CA ILE A 146 -6.92 5.65 4.07
C ILE A 146 -6.77 4.72 5.29
N ILE A 147 -7.88 4.38 5.96
CA ILE A 147 -7.87 3.45 7.12
C ILE A 147 -7.35 2.07 6.71
N ARG A 148 -7.71 1.59 5.51
CA ARG A 148 -7.31 0.28 5.01
C ARG A 148 -5.83 0.23 4.61
N THR A 149 -5.22 1.29 4.11
CA THR A 149 -3.81 1.25 3.69
C THR A 149 -2.85 1.77 4.76
N ALA A 150 -3.32 2.60 5.71
CA ALA A 150 -2.53 3.13 6.82
C ALA A 150 -1.24 3.84 6.39
N LEU A 151 -1.32 4.62 5.30
CA LEU A 151 -0.23 5.48 4.84
C LEU A 151 -0.32 6.88 5.45
N PRO A 152 0.80 7.63 5.55
CA PRO A 152 0.80 9.00 6.03
C PRO A 152 -0.13 9.93 5.27
N ILE A 153 -0.68 10.93 5.97
CA ILE A 153 -1.72 11.82 5.44
C ILE A 153 -1.36 13.31 5.57
N LYS A 154 -2.03 14.15 4.78
CA LYS A 154 -2.03 15.61 4.87
C LYS A 154 -3.40 16.13 5.31
N CYS A 155 -3.54 17.45 5.35
CA CYS A 155 -4.70 18.13 5.93
C CYS A 155 -6.04 17.75 5.27
N ILE A 156 -6.09 17.63 3.93
CA ILE A 156 -7.36 17.30 3.24
C ILE A 156 -7.78 15.85 3.49
N GLU A 157 -6.82 14.93 3.53
CA GLU A 157 -7.07 13.52 3.86
C GLU A 157 -7.57 13.37 5.31
N ALA A 158 -7.00 14.14 6.23
CA ALA A 158 -7.47 14.22 7.61
C ALA A 158 -8.92 14.76 7.71
N VAL A 159 -9.31 15.73 6.88
CA VAL A 159 -10.71 16.19 6.80
C VAL A 159 -11.63 15.07 6.30
N PHE A 160 -11.21 14.28 5.32
CA PHE A 160 -12.00 13.15 4.83
C PHE A 160 -12.20 12.09 5.91
N LEU A 161 -11.15 11.78 6.69
CA LEU A 161 -11.27 10.92 7.86
C LEU A 161 -12.22 11.51 8.91
N GLY A 162 -12.12 12.82 9.19
CA GLY A 162 -13.02 13.50 10.12
C GLY A 162 -14.48 13.31 9.76
N ILE A 163 -14.85 13.60 8.50
CA ILE A 163 -16.20 13.39 7.99
C ILE A 163 -16.63 11.92 8.14
N TYR A 164 -15.77 10.99 7.75
CA TYR A 164 -16.08 9.55 7.80
C TYR A 164 -16.29 9.02 9.22
N LEU A 165 -15.50 9.50 10.18
CA LEU A 165 -15.51 9.03 11.57
C LEU A 165 -16.60 9.70 12.42
N THR A 166 -17.21 10.78 11.93
CA THR A 166 -18.30 11.50 12.62
C THR A 166 -19.65 11.45 11.91
N ALA A 167 -19.72 10.86 10.71
CA ALA A 167 -20.97 10.59 10.00
C ALA A 167 -21.80 9.52 10.72
#